data_AF-A0A7S6MG21-F1
#
_entry.id   AF-A0A7S6MG21-F1
#
_cell.length_a   1.000
_cell.length_b   1.000
_cell.length_c   1.000
_cell.angle_alpha   90.00
_cell.angle_beta   90.00
_cell.angle_gamma   90.00
#
_symmetry.space_group_name_H-M   'P 1'
#
loop_
_entity.id
_entity.type
_entity.pdbx_description
1 polymer ?
#
loop_
_entity_poly.entity_id
_entity_poly.type
_entity_poly.pdbx_seq_one_letter_code
_entity_poly.pdbx_strand_id
1 'polypeptide(L)'
;MFRIVATLLMTSSMLCLPGVTPLSQDPPPARTRQEPPLRPQDAPARRGQDGAPGGVSGRQQDPPGRPDESPLRRGATEDRPLLRDLTREQRESIIAVLSDLRPLTNEERRRLSNMDIERFRTLIAQHGPQIIELARLRQSQPEMYRFRIEDFRLLRQSEEIAARLREARKSGRTQAAATMEGELREIVARQIDLRHQARVREVEVLEQRLVEMKRHLAAEREGRDRLVARRLAELVEGAPPSGRDQRRPEPPPGERRGGGESPRP
;
A
#
# COMPACT_ATOMS: atom_id res chain seq x y z
N MET A 1 28.66 -4.48 -1.86
CA MET A 1 27.78 -3.53 -2.58
C MET A 1 26.28 -3.77 -2.36
N PHE A 2 25.77 -5.00 -2.24
CA PHE A 2 24.31 -5.26 -2.12
C PHE A 2 23.74 -5.24 -0.69
N ARG A 3 24.60 -5.22 0.35
CA ARG A 3 24.14 -5.08 1.75
C ARG A 3 23.35 -3.79 1.99
N ILE A 4 23.56 -2.74 1.20
CA ILE A 4 22.91 -1.43 1.40
C ILE A 4 21.45 -1.45 0.89
N VAL A 5 21.16 -2.10 -0.25
CA VAL A 5 19.77 -2.19 -0.77
C VAL A 5 18.93 -3.13 0.12
N ALA A 6 19.55 -4.16 0.69
CA ALA A 6 18.93 -5.09 1.63
C ALA A 6 18.45 -4.45 2.93
N THR A 7 19.14 -3.42 3.44
CA THR A 7 18.77 -2.74 4.68
C THR A 7 17.64 -1.72 4.49
N LEU A 8 17.56 -1.08 3.31
CA LEU A 8 16.62 0.01 3.02
C LEU A 8 15.15 -0.41 2.88
N LEU A 9 14.86 -1.69 2.65
CA LEU A 9 13.51 -2.16 2.30
C LEU A 9 12.82 -2.97 3.40
N MET A 10 13.50 -3.22 4.52
CA MET A 10 13.00 -4.02 5.65
C MET A 10 12.39 -3.19 6.79
N THR A 11 12.50 -1.85 6.77
CA THR A 11 12.02 -0.97 7.85
C THR A 11 10.63 -0.37 7.63
N SER A 12 9.95 -0.68 6.51
CA SER A 12 8.57 -0.20 6.24
C SER A 12 7.45 -1.07 6.86
N SER A 13 7.78 -2.04 7.71
CA SER A 13 6.79 -2.79 8.49
C SER A 13 6.52 -2.11 9.84
N MET A 14 5.31 -1.59 9.99
CA MET A 14 4.66 -1.28 11.27
C MET A 14 5.32 -0.23 12.16
N LEU A 15 5.26 1.04 11.76
CA LEU A 15 5.00 2.10 12.75
C LEU A 15 3.48 2.25 12.88
N CYS A 16 2.87 1.34 13.64
CA CYS A 16 1.64 1.66 14.36
C CYS A 16 2.00 2.75 15.36
N LEU A 17 1.86 4.02 14.97
CA LEU A 17 1.93 5.13 15.91
C LEU A 17 0.75 4.97 16.88
N PRO A 18 0.98 4.76 18.19
CA PRO A 18 -0.09 4.81 19.17
C PRO A 18 -0.57 6.26 19.28
N GLY A 19 -1.86 6.47 19.06
CA GLY A 19 -2.64 7.60 19.55
C GLY A 19 -1.98 8.97 19.49
N VAL A 20 -1.99 9.62 18.32
CA VAL A 20 -2.07 11.08 18.30
C VAL A 20 -3.47 11.43 18.76
N THR A 21 -3.63 11.74 20.04
CA THR A 21 -4.81 12.44 20.54
C THR A 21 -4.89 13.77 19.81
N PRO A 22 -6.00 14.08 19.11
CA PRO A 22 -6.15 15.39 18.49
C PRO A 22 -6.07 16.44 19.60
N LEU A 23 -5.16 17.40 19.43
CA LEU A 23 -5.14 18.62 20.22
C LEU A 23 -6.55 19.23 20.19
N SER A 24 -7.09 19.45 21.39
CA SER A 24 -8.35 20.10 21.67
C SER A 24 -8.55 21.33 20.78
N GLN A 25 -9.39 21.21 19.76
CA GLN A 25 -10.01 22.37 19.14
C GLN A 25 -11.02 22.89 20.15
N ASP A 26 -10.90 24.17 20.50
CA ASP A 26 -11.89 24.86 21.29
C ASP A 26 -13.31 24.59 20.73
N PRO A 27 -14.29 24.30 21.61
CA PRO A 27 -15.63 23.98 21.15
C PRO A 27 -16.23 25.20 20.43
N PRO A 28 -16.85 25.02 19.25
CA PRO A 28 -17.62 26.07 18.62
C PRO A 28 -18.80 26.47 19.54
N PRO A 29 -19.21 27.75 19.55
CA PRO A 29 -20.32 28.20 20.37
C PRO A 29 -21.59 27.41 20.05
N ALA A 30 -22.27 26.99 21.12
CA ALA A 30 -23.44 26.13 21.11
C ALA A 30 -24.48 26.58 20.09
N ARG A 31 -24.63 25.81 19.00
CA ARG A 31 -25.85 25.84 18.20
C ARG A 31 -26.88 25.00 18.91
N THR A 32 -27.90 25.66 19.44
CA THR A 32 -29.10 25.08 20.04
C THR A 32 -29.81 24.23 18.99
N ARG A 33 -29.42 22.95 18.89
CA ARG A 33 -30.22 21.91 18.24
C ARG A 33 -31.21 21.41 19.29
N GLN A 34 -32.48 21.72 19.10
CA GLN A 34 -33.56 21.03 19.79
C GLN A 34 -33.53 19.56 19.34
N GLU A 35 -33.04 18.69 20.21
CA GLU A 35 -33.22 17.24 20.05
C GLU A 35 -34.65 16.86 20.49
N PRO A 36 -35.32 15.96 19.74
CA PRO A 36 -36.56 15.35 20.21
C PRO A 36 -36.26 14.38 21.38
N PRO A 37 -37.17 14.26 22.37
CA PRO A 37 -36.91 13.49 23.58
C PRO A 37 -36.80 11.98 23.30
N LEU A 38 -35.65 11.41 23.66
CA LEU A 38 -35.43 9.98 23.75
C LEU A 38 -36.29 9.37 24.87
N ARG A 39 -36.98 8.28 24.54
CA ARG A 39 -37.74 7.47 25.48
C ARG A 39 -36.80 6.82 26.52
N PRO A 40 -37.21 6.69 27.80
CA PRO A 40 -36.49 5.89 28.78
C PRO A 40 -36.66 4.41 28.44
N GLN A 41 -35.54 3.67 28.32
CA GLN A 41 -35.54 2.22 28.41
C GLN A 41 -35.00 1.82 29.78
N ASP A 42 -35.81 1.01 30.45
CA ASP A 42 -35.60 0.48 31.79
C ASP A 42 -34.33 -0.36 31.88
N ALA A 43 -33.47 -0.02 32.84
CA ALA A 43 -32.42 -0.88 33.35
C ALA A 43 -32.97 -1.67 34.55
N PRO A 44 -32.78 -3.02 34.60
CA PRO A 44 -32.87 -3.72 35.86
C PRO A 44 -31.50 -3.82 36.55
N ALA A 45 -31.52 -3.42 37.81
CA ALA A 45 -30.47 -3.53 38.80
C ALA A 45 -30.04 -4.99 39.09
N ARG A 46 -28.74 -5.20 39.26
CA ARG A 46 -28.14 -6.20 40.19
C ARG A 46 -26.84 -5.58 40.72
N ARG A 47 -26.76 -5.09 41.97
CA ARG A 47 -26.58 -5.87 43.22
C ARG A 47 -25.38 -6.81 43.03
N GLY A 48 -24.15 -6.43 43.36
CA GLY A 48 -23.69 -6.07 44.70
C GLY A 48 -23.03 -7.31 45.30
N GLN A 49 -21.70 -7.37 45.30
CA GLN A 49 -20.95 -8.22 46.23
C GLN A 49 -19.52 -7.74 46.38
N ASP A 50 -19.25 -7.39 47.63
CA ASP A 50 -18.02 -6.92 48.22
C ASP A 50 -16.93 -8.00 48.25
N GLY A 51 -15.67 -7.53 48.10
CA GLY A 51 -14.56 -7.85 49.00
C GLY A 51 -14.01 -9.28 49.08
N ALA A 52 -12.79 -9.47 48.59
CA ALA A 52 -11.70 -10.10 49.36
C ALA A 52 -10.33 -9.93 48.66
N PRO A 53 -9.27 -9.54 49.39
CA PRO A 53 -7.89 -9.59 48.92
C PRO A 53 -7.28 -10.96 49.28
N GLY A 54 -6.89 -11.74 48.28
CA GLY A 54 -6.29 -13.06 48.49
C GLY A 54 -5.24 -13.36 47.42
N GLY A 55 -3.98 -13.25 47.81
CA GLY A 55 -2.86 -13.64 46.96
C GLY A 55 -2.91 -15.14 46.64
N VAL A 56 -2.67 -15.46 45.38
CA VAL A 56 -2.24 -16.78 44.94
C VAL A 56 -1.17 -16.57 43.88
N SER A 57 0.07 -16.93 44.23
CA SER A 57 1.15 -17.18 43.29
C SER A 57 0.71 -18.23 42.28
N GLY A 58 0.17 -17.76 41.17
CA GLY A 58 -0.16 -18.56 40.00
C GLY A 58 1.12 -18.93 39.27
N ARG A 59 1.68 -20.07 39.65
CA ARG A 59 2.62 -20.86 38.86
C ARG A 59 2.03 -20.98 37.46
N GLN A 60 2.62 -20.26 36.50
CA GLN A 60 2.23 -20.26 35.10
C GLN A 60 2.55 -21.66 34.56
N GLN A 61 1.59 -22.58 34.70
CA GLN A 61 1.61 -23.85 34.00
C GLN A 61 1.36 -23.53 32.54
N ASP A 62 2.41 -23.63 31.72
CA ASP A 62 2.28 -23.65 30.28
C ASP A 62 1.25 -24.72 29.89
N PRO A 63 0.20 -24.38 29.13
CA PRO A 63 -0.80 -25.35 28.71
C PRO A 63 -0.13 -26.40 27.81
N PRO A 64 -0.27 -27.70 28.09
CA PRO A 64 0.28 -28.74 27.24
C PRO A 64 -0.56 -28.81 25.96
N GLY A 65 0.11 -28.65 24.81
CA GLY A 65 -0.36 -29.16 23.53
C GLY A 65 -1.62 -28.49 22.97
N ARG A 66 -1.50 -27.23 22.52
CA ARG A 66 -2.25 -26.86 21.32
C ARG A 66 -1.49 -27.44 20.12
N PRO A 67 -2.06 -28.37 19.34
CA PRO A 67 -1.49 -28.69 18.04
C PRO A 67 -1.36 -27.38 17.26
N ASP A 68 -0.21 -27.21 16.63
CA ASP A 68 0.17 -26.04 15.83
C ASP A 68 -0.70 -25.97 14.56
N GLU A 69 -2.00 -25.72 14.75
CA GLU A 69 -2.97 -25.42 13.71
C GLU A 69 -2.92 -23.92 13.44
N SER A 70 -1.84 -23.49 12.80
CA SER A 70 -1.85 -22.28 11.99
C SER A 70 -1.99 -22.70 10.51
N PRO A 71 -3.21 -22.96 9.98
CA PRO A 71 -3.41 -23.32 8.57
C PRO A 71 -3.18 -22.12 7.62
N LEU A 72 -2.83 -20.94 8.14
CA LEU A 72 -2.80 -19.69 7.38
C LEU A 72 -1.41 -19.26 6.88
N ARG A 73 -0.36 -20.09 7.05
CA ARG A 73 1.00 -19.73 6.60
C ARG A 73 1.55 -20.55 5.43
N ARG A 74 0.76 -21.47 4.86
CA ARG A 74 1.19 -22.34 3.76
C ARG A 74 0.33 -22.10 2.50
N GLY A 75 0.36 -20.88 1.98
CA GLY A 75 -0.43 -20.53 0.78
C GLY A 75 -0.09 -19.21 0.07
N ALA A 76 0.99 -18.51 0.42
CA ALA A 76 1.27 -17.17 -0.13
C ALA A 76 2.56 -17.06 -0.96
N THR A 77 3.25 -18.19 -1.22
CA THR A 77 4.55 -18.19 -1.92
C THR A 77 4.54 -18.75 -3.33
N GLU A 78 3.50 -19.49 -3.75
CA GLU A 78 3.60 -20.27 -5.00
C GLU A 78 3.15 -19.56 -6.28
N ASP A 79 2.42 -18.44 -6.21
CA ASP A 79 2.07 -17.67 -7.41
C ASP A 79 2.26 -16.17 -7.20
N ARG A 80 3.51 -15.70 -7.29
CA ARG A 80 3.79 -14.32 -7.66
C ARG A 80 4.06 -14.25 -9.16
N PRO A 81 3.01 -14.25 -10.02
CA PRO A 81 3.17 -14.29 -11.48
C PRO A 81 4.00 -13.12 -12.01
N LEU A 82 4.06 -12.01 -11.27
CA LEU A 82 4.80 -10.79 -11.65
C LEU A 82 6.31 -11.00 -11.88
N LEU A 83 6.92 -12.05 -11.31
CA LEU A 83 8.34 -12.35 -11.53
C LEU A 83 8.58 -13.43 -12.59
N ARG A 84 7.55 -14.22 -12.93
CA ARG A 84 7.67 -15.39 -13.80
C ARG A 84 7.84 -15.01 -15.28
N ASP A 85 7.27 -13.88 -15.69
CA ASP A 85 7.24 -13.42 -17.09
C ASP A 85 7.81 -12.00 -17.23
N LEU A 86 8.96 -11.74 -16.62
CA LEU A 86 9.70 -10.50 -16.86
C LEU A 86 10.05 -10.36 -18.34
N THR A 87 9.46 -9.38 -19.03
CA THR A 87 9.77 -9.08 -20.44
C THR A 87 11.04 -8.24 -20.55
N ARG A 88 11.61 -8.15 -21.76
CA ARG A 88 12.76 -7.27 -22.03
C ARG A 88 12.46 -5.81 -21.69
N GLU A 89 11.27 -5.33 -22.04
CA GLU A 89 10.82 -3.97 -21.75
C GLU A 89 10.70 -3.71 -20.25
N GLN A 90 10.16 -4.68 -19.49
CA GLN A 90 10.08 -4.58 -18.03
C GLN A 90 11.48 -4.54 -17.41
N ARG A 91 12.44 -5.33 -17.90
CA ARG A 91 13.84 -5.27 -17.46
C ARG A 91 14.44 -3.89 -17.70
N GLU A 92 14.25 -3.30 -18.87
CA GLU A 92 14.75 -1.97 -19.20
C GLU A 92 14.09 -0.88 -18.33
N SER A 93 12.79 -1.00 -18.08
CA SER A 93 12.05 -0.12 -17.17
C SER A 93 12.60 -0.19 -15.74
N ILE A 94 12.87 -1.40 -15.23
CA ILE A 94 13.48 -1.63 -13.91
C ILE A 94 14.88 -1.02 -13.83
N ILE A 95 15.72 -1.20 -14.85
CA ILE A 95 17.08 -0.62 -14.89
C ILE A 95 17.03 0.91 -14.85
N ALA A 96 16.05 1.51 -15.52
CA ALA A 96 15.86 2.95 -15.46
C ALA A 96 15.41 3.42 -14.07
N VAL A 97 14.46 2.73 -13.42
CA VAL A 97 14.07 3.03 -12.02
C VAL A 97 15.26 2.92 -11.07
N LEU A 98 16.10 1.88 -11.23
CA LEU A 98 17.33 1.73 -10.44
C LEU A 98 18.30 2.90 -10.64
N SER A 99 18.39 3.42 -11.87
CA SER A 99 19.20 4.59 -12.20
C SER A 99 18.69 5.88 -11.54
N ASP A 100 17.36 6.00 -11.40
CA ASP A 100 16.73 7.16 -10.75
C ASP A 100 16.88 7.12 -9.21
N LEU A 101 16.86 5.93 -8.60
CA LEU A 101 17.10 5.73 -7.18
C LEU A 101 18.58 5.94 -6.79
N ARG A 102 19.49 5.44 -7.63
CA ARG A 102 20.93 5.59 -7.44
C ARG A 102 21.56 5.85 -8.81
N PRO A 103 22.40 6.88 -8.95
CA PRO A 103 23.20 7.07 -10.15
C PRO A 103 24.05 5.81 -10.41
N LEU A 104 23.68 5.06 -11.45
CA LEU A 104 24.45 3.90 -11.91
C LEU A 104 25.53 4.35 -12.87
N THR A 105 26.70 3.74 -12.80
CA THR A 105 27.72 3.95 -13.85
C THR A 105 27.25 3.33 -15.17
N ASN A 106 27.82 3.77 -16.29
CA ASN A 106 27.47 3.21 -17.60
C ASN A 106 27.84 1.71 -17.69
N GLU A 107 28.92 1.30 -17.03
CA GLU A 107 29.32 -0.10 -16.93
C GLU A 107 28.32 -0.93 -16.13
N GLU A 108 27.84 -0.42 -14.99
CA GLU A 108 26.79 -1.08 -14.20
C GLU A 108 25.50 -1.23 -14.99
N ARG A 109 25.09 -0.20 -15.73
CA ARG A 109 23.92 -0.26 -16.62
C ARG A 109 24.08 -1.31 -17.72
N ARG A 110 25.22 -1.33 -18.41
CA ARG A 110 25.52 -2.36 -19.43
C ARG A 110 25.51 -3.76 -18.83
N ARG A 111 26.10 -3.94 -17.65
CA ARG A 111 26.11 -5.21 -16.93
C ARG A 111 24.70 -5.70 -16.60
N LEU A 112 23.83 -4.82 -16.11
CA LEU A 112 22.43 -5.16 -15.81
C LEU A 112 21.64 -5.46 -17.10
N SER A 113 21.85 -4.68 -18.16
CA SER A 113 21.17 -4.87 -19.45
C SER A 113 21.52 -6.19 -20.12
N ASN A 114 22.79 -6.61 -20.01
CA ASN A 114 23.31 -7.84 -20.61
C ASN A 114 23.18 -9.05 -19.69
N MET A 115 22.64 -8.87 -18.48
CA MET A 115 22.44 -9.97 -17.54
C MET A 115 21.38 -10.92 -18.07
N ASP A 116 21.66 -12.22 -17.96
CA ASP A 116 20.68 -13.27 -18.20
C ASP A 116 19.42 -13.05 -17.35
N ILE A 117 18.25 -13.39 -17.90
CA ILE A 117 16.97 -13.01 -17.32
C ILE A 117 16.70 -13.71 -15.99
N GLU A 118 17.15 -14.96 -15.82
CA GLU A 118 16.98 -15.71 -14.57
C GLU A 118 17.89 -15.15 -13.46
N ARG A 119 19.10 -14.72 -13.84
CA ARG A 119 20.00 -14.01 -12.92
C ARG A 119 19.44 -12.65 -12.53
N PHE A 120 18.87 -11.91 -13.48
CA PHE A 120 18.23 -10.63 -13.21
C PHE A 120 17.01 -10.80 -12.29
N ARG A 121 16.17 -11.82 -12.53
CA ARG A 121 15.06 -12.19 -11.66
C ARG A 121 15.51 -12.46 -10.24
N THR A 122 16.55 -13.29 -10.08
CA THR A 122 17.11 -13.61 -8.77
C THR A 122 17.62 -12.36 -8.06
N LEU A 123 18.30 -11.46 -8.79
CA LEU A 123 18.78 -10.18 -8.25
C LEU A 123 17.63 -9.29 -7.78
N ILE A 124 16.54 -9.27 -8.54
CA ILE A 124 15.38 -8.45 -8.24
C ILE A 124 14.50 -9.09 -7.17
N ALA A 125 14.45 -10.41 -7.00
CA ALA A 125 13.49 -11.09 -6.11
C ALA A 125 13.44 -10.55 -4.67
N GLN A 126 14.56 -10.11 -4.11
CA GLN A 126 14.63 -9.60 -2.74
C GLN A 126 13.98 -8.20 -2.56
N HIS A 127 14.02 -7.37 -3.61
CA HIS A 127 13.58 -5.96 -3.59
C HIS A 127 12.57 -5.63 -4.69
N GLY A 128 12.21 -6.64 -5.44
CA GLY A 128 11.57 -6.57 -6.73
C GLY A 128 10.13 -6.11 -6.68
N PRO A 129 9.32 -6.48 -5.68
CA PRO A 129 7.96 -6.01 -5.62
C PRO A 129 7.87 -4.48 -5.66
N GLN A 130 8.71 -3.78 -4.88
CA GLN A 130 8.70 -2.32 -4.84
C GLN A 130 9.28 -1.70 -6.11
N ILE A 131 10.36 -2.27 -6.67
CA ILE A 131 10.96 -1.74 -7.91
C ILE A 131 10.01 -1.95 -9.11
N ILE A 132 9.31 -3.09 -9.17
CA ILE A 132 8.30 -3.39 -10.19
C ILE A 132 7.11 -2.43 -10.03
N GLU A 133 6.68 -2.16 -8.81
CA GLU A 133 5.64 -1.17 -8.52
C GLU A 133 6.06 0.22 -9.01
N LEU A 134 7.29 0.66 -8.71
CA LEU A 134 7.83 1.93 -9.22
C LEU A 134 7.89 1.96 -10.75
N ALA A 135 8.30 0.87 -11.40
CA ALA A 135 8.33 0.76 -12.85
C ALA A 135 6.92 0.90 -13.46
N ARG A 136 5.90 0.33 -12.81
CA ARG A 136 4.50 0.49 -13.20
C ARG A 136 4.01 1.92 -12.98
N LEU A 137 4.29 2.51 -11.81
CA LEU A 137 3.93 3.90 -11.50
C LEU A 137 4.54 4.87 -12.49
N ARG A 138 5.79 4.65 -12.93
CA ARG A 138 6.44 5.48 -13.94
C ARG A 138 5.65 5.57 -15.23
N GLN A 139 4.97 4.49 -15.63
CA GLN A 139 4.17 4.44 -16.86
C GLN A 139 2.76 4.98 -16.65
N SER A 140 2.08 4.60 -15.56
CA SER A 140 0.66 4.93 -15.35
C SER A 140 0.41 6.22 -14.58
N GLN A 141 1.31 6.61 -13.67
CA GLN A 141 1.16 7.72 -12.74
C GLN A 141 2.53 8.41 -12.48
N PRO A 142 3.07 9.15 -13.47
CA PRO A 142 4.44 9.67 -13.42
C PRO A 142 4.69 10.65 -12.28
N GLU A 143 3.67 11.35 -11.80
CA GLU A 143 3.76 12.24 -10.65
C GLU A 143 3.93 11.47 -9.33
N MET A 144 3.11 10.43 -9.11
CA MET A 144 3.26 9.53 -7.97
C MET A 144 4.63 8.85 -7.97
N TYR A 145 5.12 8.47 -9.15
CA TYR A 145 6.47 7.95 -9.31
C TYR A 145 7.54 8.93 -8.80
N ARG A 146 7.45 10.22 -9.16
CA ARG A 146 8.39 11.25 -8.69
C ARG A 146 8.38 11.38 -7.17
N PHE A 147 7.21 11.43 -6.54
CA PHE A 147 7.10 11.48 -5.08
C PHE A 147 7.76 10.27 -4.42
N ARG A 148 7.55 9.06 -4.95
CA ARG A 148 8.17 7.85 -4.38
C ARG A 148 9.69 7.84 -4.53
N ILE A 149 10.21 8.21 -5.70
CA ILE A 149 11.67 8.27 -5.93
C ILE A 149 12.32 9.27 -4.97
N GLU A 150 11.72 10.44 -4.78
CA GLU A 150 12.26 11.46 -3.89
C GLU A 150 12.16 11.03 -2.42
N ASP A 151 11.09 10.35 -2.00
CA ASP A 151 10.98 9.77 -0.65
C ASP A 151 12.10 8.75 -0.39
N PHE A 152 12.41 7.88 -1.36
CA PHE A 152 13.53 6.93 -1.25
C PHE A 152 14.89 7.64 -1.13
N ARG A 153 15.10 8.74 -1.86
CA ARG A 153 16.35 9.51 -1.78
C ARG A 153 16.51 10.16 -0.41
N LEU A 154 15.46 10.82 0.07
CA LEU A 154 15.45 11.43 1.39
C LEU A 154 15.63 10.38 2.49
N LEU A 155 15.02 9.19 2.35
CA LEU A 155 15.20 8.08 3.30
C LEU A 155 16.67 7.69 3.40
N ARG A 156 17.33 7.45 2.26
CA ARG A 156 18.76 7.11 2.24
C ARG A 156 19.62 8.21 2.88
N GLN A 157 19.37 9.47 2.52
CA GLN A 157 20.10 10.59 3.11
C GLN A 157 19.90 10.67 4.63
N SER A 158 18.67 10.43 5.11
CA SER A 158 18.38 10.43 6.55
C SER A 158 19.11 9.32 7.29
N GLU A 159 19.23 8.12 6.71
CA GLU A 159 19.98 7.00 7.29
C GLU A 159 21.49 7.30 7.35
N GLU A 160 22.05 7.87 6.28
CA GLU A 160 23.45 8.30 6.20
C GLU A 160 23.78 9.38 7.25
N ILE A 161 22.92 10.40 7.41
CA ILE A 161 23.09 11.43 8.45
C ILE A 161 22.92 10.83 9.84
N ALA A 162 21.90 9.99 10.06
CA ALA A 162 21.67 9.36 11.36
C ALA A 162 22.86 8.48 11.80
N ALA A 163 23.49 7.77 10.86
CA ALA A 163 24.70 7.00 11.13
C ALA A 163 25.88 7.91 11.55
N ARG A 164 26.11 9.00 10.81
CA ARG A 164 27.17 9.99 11.14
C ARG A 164 26.91 10.70 12.46
N LEU A 165 25.65 11.03 12.76
CA LEU A 165 25.22 11.63 14.03
C LEU A 165 25.52 10.70 15.21
N ARG A 166 25.19 9.41 15.11
CA ARG A 166 25.52 8.42 16.15
C ARG A 166 27.02 8.35 16.40
N GLU A 167 27.82 8.38 15.34
CA GLU A 167 29.28 8.36 15.46
C GLU A 167 29.82 9.65 16.10
N ALA A 168 29.36 10.82 15.66
CA ALA A 168 29.75 12.11 16.23
C ALA A 168 29.45 12.19 17.74
N ARG A 169 28.28 11.70 18.15
CA ARG A 169 27.90 11.60 19.58
C ARG A 169 28.83 10.67 20.36
N LYS A 170 29.18 9.51 19.81
CA LYS A 170 30.14 8.58 20.43
C LYS A 170 31.53 9.19 20.59
N SER A 171 31.99 9.99 19.61
CA SER A 171 33.29 10.65 19.67
C SER A 171 33.30 11.97 20.49
N GLY A 172 32.20 12.35 21.15
CA GLY A 172 32.12 13.61 21.91
C GLY A 172 32.13 14.89 21.07
N ARG A 173 31.89 14.81 19.75
CA ARG A 173 31.87 15.96 18.83
C ARG A 173 30.52 16.69 18.88
N THR A 174 30.27 17.41 19.98
CA THR A 174 28.96 18.03 20.30
C THR A 174 28.46 19.01 19.23
N GLN A 175 29.30 19.94 18.77
CA GLN A 175 28.91 20.92 17.76
C GLN A 175 28.52 20.27 16.43
N ALA A 176 29.33 19.32 15.95
CA ALA A 176 29.04 18.58 14.72
C ALA A 176 27.76 17.74 14.84
N ALA A 177 27.51 17.14 16.01
CA ALA A 177 26.28 16.41 16.28
C ALA A 177 25.04 17.33 16.24
N ALA A 178 25.13 18.55 16.79
CA ALA A 178 24.03 19.52 16.74
C ALA A 178 23.68 19.94 15.30
N THR A 179 24.68 20.19 14.45
CA THR A 179 24.47 20.49 13.02
C THR A 179 23.78 19.32 12.31
N MET A 180 24.31 18.10 12.47
CA MET A 180 23.72 16.90 11.84
C MET A 180 22.29 16.61 12.33
N GLU A 181 21.97 16.93 13.57
CA GLU A 181 20.62 16.81 14.10
C GLU A 181 19.65 17.82 13.44
N GLY A 182 20.10 19.05 13.21
CA GLY A 182 19.35 20.04 12.43
C GLY A 182 19.07 19.56 11.01
N GLU A 183 20.11 19.10 10.30
CA GLU A 183 19.98 18.55 8.94
C GLU A 183 19.03 17.35 8.90
N LEU A 184 19.13 16.43 9.86
CA LEU A 184 18.25 15.26 9.93
C LEU A 184 16.79 15.68 10.14
N ARG A 185 16.53 16.67 11.01
CA ARG A 185 15.18 17.20 11.24
C ARG A 185 14.58 17.78 9.97
N GLU A 186 15.34 18.54 9.20
CA GLU A 186 14.89 19.10 7.92
C GLU A 186 14.59 18.02 6.87
N ILE A 187 15.41 16.96 6.78
CA ILE A 187 15.14 15.83 5.88
C ILE A 187 13.86 15.10 6.28
N VAL A 188 13.67 14.83 7.57
CA VAL A 188 12.47 14.15 8.07
C VAL A 188 11.22 14.99 7.83
N ALA A 189 11.28 16.31 8.05
CA ALA A 189 10.18 17.21 7.74
C ALA A 189 9.80 17.14 6.25
N ARG A 190 10.80 17.22 5.35
CA ARG A 190 10.57 17.09 3.91
C ARG A 190 9.98 15.74 3.51
N GLN A 191 10.38 14.64 4.13
CA GLN A 191 9.76 13.32 3.88
C GLN A 191 8.28 13.31 4.27
N ILE A 192 7.94 13.90 5.42
CA ILE A 192 6.55 13.97 5.88
C ILE A 192 5.70 14.77 4.89
N ASP A 193 6.18 15.94 4.48
CA ASP A 193 5.49 16.81 3.52
C ASP A 193 5.29 16.11 2.18
N LEU A 194 6.34 15.45 1.67
CA LEU A 194 6.29 14.70 0.42
C LEU A 194 5.29 13.54 0.47
N ARG A 195 5.24 12.80 1.58
CA ARG A 195 4.25 11.73 1.79
C ARG A 195 2.84 12.28 1.91
N HIS A 196 2.67 13.45 2.52
CA HIS A 196 1.38 14.12 2.57
C HIS A 196 0.91 14.51 1.16
N GLN A 197 1.78 15.13 0.36
CA GLN A 197 1.49 15.47 -1.04
C GLN A 197 1.14 14.24 -1.87
N ALA A 198 1.90 13.14 -1.72
CA ALA A 198 1.59 11.88 -2.38
C ALA A 198 0.19 11.35 -2.00
N ARG A 199 -0.18 11.40 -0.72
CA ARG A 199 -1.52 10.98 -0.26
C ARG A 199 -2.64 11.88 -0.80
N VAL A 200 -2.44 13.20 -0.81
CA VAL A 200 -3.40 14.14 -1.42
C VAL A 200 -3.63 13.76 -2.88
N ARG A 201 -2.54 13.52 -3.62
CA ARG A 201 -2.63 13.12 -5.03
C ARG A 201 -3.33 11.78 -5.24
N GLU A 202 -3.08 10.82 -4.37
CA GLU A 202 -3.77 9.52 -4.40
C GLU A 202 -5.28 9.68 -4.19
N VAL A 203 -5.69 10.53 -3.24
CA VAL A 203 -7.10 10.85 -3.00
C VAL A 203 -7.75 11.45 -4.25
N GLU A 204 -7.11 12.43 -4.90
CA GLU A 204 -7.62 13.04 -6.14
C GLU A 204 -7.85 12.00 -7.25
N VAL A 205 -6.90 11.07 -7.44
CA VAL A 205 -7.03 10.00 -8.45
C VAL A 205 -8.19 9.07 -8.11
N LEU A 206 -8.38 8.72 -6.83
CA LEU A 206 -9.49 7.88 -6.38
C LEU A 206 -10.85 8.59 -6.56
N GLU A 207 -10.92 9.89 -6.29
CA GLU A 207 -12.12 10.71 -6.52
C GLU A 207 -12.51 10.74 -8.00
N GLN A 208 -11.54 10.91 -8.91
CA GLN A 208 -11.78 10.86 -10.35
C GLN A 208 -12.35 9.50 -10.77
N ARG A 209 -11.74 8.41 -10.30
CA ARG A 209 -12.23 7.04 -10.59
C ARG A 209 -13.62 6.80 -10.04
N LEU A 210 -13.94 7.32 -8.85
CA LEU A 210 -15.28 7.25 -8.26
C LEU A 210 -16.31 7.96 -9.15
N VAL A 211 -16.00 9.16 -9.64
CA VAL A 211 -16.87 9.91 -10.55
C VAL A 211 -17.11 9.14 -11.84
N GLU A 212 -16.06 8.55 -12.42
CA GLU A 212 -16.17 7.73 -13.62
C GLU A 212 -17.05 6.48 -13.41
N MET A 213 -16.82 5.75 -12.30
CA MET A 213 -17.65 4.59 -11.94
C MET A 213 -19.12 4.98 -11.74
N LYS A 214 -19.40 6.12 -11.10
CA LYS A 214 -20.76 6.63 -10.93
C LYS A 214 -21.43 6.94 -12.28
N ARG A 215 -20.68 7.54 -13.21
CA ARG A 215 -21.15 7.82 -14.57
C ARG A 215 -21.46 6.52 -15.32
N HIS A 216 -20.60 5.50 -15.21
CA HIS A 216 -20.84 4.19 -15.82
C HIS A 216 -22.11 3.55 -15.28
N LEU A 217 -22.28 3.51 -13.95
CA LEU A 217 -23.48 2.97 -13.32
C LEU A 217 -24.75 3.74 -13.70
N ALA A 218 -24.67 5.07 -13.87
CA ALA A 218 -25.80 5.86 -14.34
C ALA A 218 -26.20 5.48 -15.78
N ALA A 219 -25.22 5.34 -16.68
CA ALA A 219 -25.44 4.90 -18.05
C ALA A 219 -26.03 3.48 -18.13
N GLU A 220 -25.55 2.55 -17.30
CA GLU A 220 -26.13 1.19 -17.20
C GLU A 220 -27.58 1.22 -16.71
N ARG A 221 -27.90 2.09 -15.73
CA ARG A 221 -29.27 2.27 -15.23
C ARG A 221 -30.20 2.82 -16.30
N GLU A 222 -29.76 3.81 -17.09
CA GLU A 222 -30.53 4.34 -18.21
C GLU A 222 -30.74 3.30 -19.32
N GLY A 223 -29.75 2.41 -19.55
CA GLY A 223 -29.86 1.29 -20.48
C GLY A 223 -30.70 0.11 -19.98
N ARG A 224 -31.02 0.06 -18.69
CA ARG A 224 -31.65 -1.10 -18.04
C ARG A 224 -32.98 -1.46 -18.68
N ASP A 225 -33.88 -0.50 -18.88
CA ASP A 225 -35.22 -0.81 -19.34
C ASP A 225 -35.22 -1.34 -20.78
N ARG A 226 -34.26 -0.90 -21.62
CA ARG A 226 -34.03 -1.47 -22.95
C ARG A 226 -33.54 -2.92 -22.89
N LEU A 227 -32.61 -3.22 -21.98
CA LEU A 227 -32.12 -4.58 -21.75
C LEU A 227 -33.25 -5.49 -21.24
N VAL A 228 -34.07 -5.00 -20.31
CA VAL A 228 -35.24 -5.73 -19.80
C VAL A 228 -36.25 -6.00 -20.92
N ALA A 229 -36.61 -4.98 -21.71
CA ALA A 229 -37.54 -5.12 -22.82
C ALA A 229 -37.05 -6.13 -23.87
N ARG A 230 -35.77 -6.05 -24.26
CA ARG A 230 -35.13 -7.00 -25.17
C ARG A 230 -35.18 -8.43 -24.60
N ARG A 231 -34.80 -8.60 -23.33
CA ARG A 231 -34.77 -9.92 -22.70
C ARG A 231 -36.17 -10.52 -22.56
N LEU A 232 -37.16 -9.68 -22.27
CA LEU A 232 -38.56 -10.09 -22.21
C LEU A 232 -39.04 -10.58 -23.58
N ALA A 233 -38.73 -9.85 -24.66
CA ALA A 233 -39.08 -10.26 -26.03
C ALA A 233 -38.44 -11.62 -26.40
N GLU A 234 -37.15 -11.81 -26.11
CA GLU A 234 -36.45 -13.09 -26.34
C GLU A 234 -37.15 -14.27 -25.61
N LEU A 235 -37.63 -14.05 -24.38
CA LEU A 235 -38.32 -15.07 -23.60
C LEU A 235 -39.72 -15.38 -24.12
N VAL A 236 -40.46 -14.36 -24.55
CA VAL A 236 -41.82 -14.53 -25.11
C VAL A 236 -41.78 -15.26 -26.44
N GLU A 237 -40.78 -14.98 -27.29
CA GLU A 237 -40.63 -15.60 -28.61
C GLU A 237 -40.03 -17.02 -28.56
N GLY A 238 -39.64 -17.51 -27.38
CA GLY A 238 -38.97 -18.80 -27.22
C GLY A 238 -37.57 -18.85 -27.86
N ALA A 239 -37.00 -17.69 -28.19
CA ALA A 239 -35.66 -17.61 -28.73
C ALA A 239 -34.65 -18.07 -27.66
N PRO A 240 -33.69 -18.95 -28.02
CA PRO A 240 -32.65 -19.31 -27.07
C PRO A 240 -31.93 -18.04 -26.62
N PRO A 241 -31.52 -17.96 -25.33
CA PRO A 241 -30.82 -16.79 -24.83
C PRO A 241 -29.68 -16.47 -25.79
N SER A 242 -29.68 -15.25 -26.33
CA SER A 242 -28.60 -14.83 -27.20
C SER A 242 -27.31 -14.93 -26.37
N GLY A 243 -26.52 -15.99 -26.60
CA GLY A 243 -25.33 -16.34 -25.78
C GLY A 243 -24.24 -15.27 -25.74
N ARG A 244 -24.50 -14.11 -26.36
CA ARG A 244 -23.67 -12.91 -26.34
C ARG A 244 -23.91 -12.04 -25.10
N ASP A 245 -25.05 -12.13 -24.41
CA ASP A 245 -25.32 -11.34 -23.19
C ASP A 245 -24.72 -11.93 -21.91
N GLN A 246 -24.20 -13.16 -21.95
CA GLN A 246 -23.35 -13.69 -20.86
C GLN A 246 -21.90 -13.20 -20.96
N ARG A 247 -21.55 -12.38 -21.96
CA ARG A 247 -20.31 -11.60 -21.88
C ARG A 247 -20.48 -10.63 -20.73
N ARG A 248 -19.99 -11.08 -19.57
CA ARG A 248 -19.75 -10.28 -18.37
C ARG A 248 -19.40 -8.86 -18.84
N PRO A 249 -20.12 -7.81 -18.38
CA PRO A 249 -19.88 -6.44 -18.83
C PRO A 249 -18.37 -6.22 -18.86
N GLU A 250 -17.84 -5.77 -20.01
CA GLU A 250 -16.40 -5.54 -20.12
C GLU A 250 -16.01 -4.71 -18.91
N PRO A 251 -15.02 -5.17 -18.10
CA PRO A 251 -14.63 -4.44 -16.92
C PRO A 251 -14.31 -3.01 -17.34
N PRO A 252 -14.70 -2.00 -16.52
CA PRO A 252 -14.55 -0.61 -16.89
C PRO A 252 -13.12 -0.35 -17.41
N PRO A 253 -12.95 0.49 -18.44
CA PRO A 253 -11.65 0.77 -19.02
C PRO A 253 -10.66 1.19 -17.91
N GLY A 254 -9.68 0.33 -17.64
CA GLY A 254 -8.75 0.47 -16.50
C GLY A 254 -8.71 -0.73 -15.54
N GLU A 255 -9.73 -1.60 -15.56
CA GLU A 255 -9.78 -2.86 -14.80
C GLU A 255 -9.47 -4.11 -15.62
N ARG A 256 -8.92 -3.95 -16.84
CA ARG A 256 -8.26 -5.05 -17.54
C ARG A 256 -7.09 -5.50 -16.66
N ARG A 257 -7.36 -6.46 -15.75
CA ARG A 257 -6.33 -7.31 -15.14
C ARG A 257 -5.47 -7.75 -16.31
N GLY A 258 -4.19 -7.37 -16.30
CA GLY A 258 -3.21 -7.79 -17.28
C GLY A 258 -2.99 -9.30 -17.23
N GLY A 259 -4.01 -10.08 -17.60
CA GLY A 259 -3.87 -11.44 -18.06
C GLY A 259 -3.22 -11.32 -19.42
N GLY A 260 -1.89 -11.33 -19.42
CA GLY A 260 -1.12 -11.54 -20.63
C GLY A 260 -1.60 -12.84 -21.25
N GLU A 261 -2.28 -12.73 -22.37
CA GLU A 261 -2.57 -13.84 -23.26
C GLU A 261 -1.21 -14.26 -23.82
N SER A 262 -0.52 -15.16 -23.11
CA SER A 262 0.71 -15.75 -23.60
C SER A 262 0.38 -16.52 -24.89
N PRO A 263 1.05 -16.25 -26.02
CA PRO A 263 0.85 -17.01 -27.24
C PRO A 263 1.21 -18.47 -26.94
N ARG A 264 0.25 -19.38 -27.13
CA ARG A 264 0.53 -20.80 -27.08
C ARG A 264 1.46 -21.16 -28.25
N PRO A 265 2.49 -22.00 -28.03
CA PRO A 265 3.40 -22.46 -29.07
C PRO A 265 2.69 -23.31 -30.12
#